data_AF-A0A559JPU7-F1
#
_entry.id   AF-A0A559JPU7-F1
#
_cell.length_a   1.000
_cell.length_b   1.000
_cell.length_c   1.000
_cell.angle_alpha   90.00
_cell.angle_beta   90.00
_cell.angle_gamma   90.00
#
_symmetry.space_group_name_H-M   'P 1'
#
loop_
_entity.id
_entity.type
_entity.pdbx_description
1 polymer ?
#
loop_
_entity_poly.entity_id
_entity_poly.type
_entity_poly.pdbx_seq_one_letter_code
_entity_poly.pdbx_strand_id
1 'polypeptide(L)'
;MDIKTIAIALYLLLIYWLSQSFPTLKPLFYPTLGAFSYLFVSRTFAIKDLMRLVAGAAAASTLGSVLFLTGSGLWAFLVTSLCTILLIRKFHLNAPPIMAVALIPFFSQAVHWWVLPLSVSASLSGLVATLLLTELLAQPIRMLLLRSKDNARTPAQ
;
A
#
# COMPACT_ATOMS: atom_id res chain seq x y z
N MET A 1 -1.23 -19.34 9.68
CA MET A 1 -0.87 -17.97 9.24
C MET A 1 -0.28 -18.05 7.85
N ASP A 2 -0.82 -17.32 6.91
CA ASP A 2 -0.26 -17.25 5.55
C ASP A 2 1.10 -16.54 5.57
N ILE A 3 2.05 -17.05 4.80
CA ILE A 3 3.39 -16.46 4.62
C ILE A 3 3.27 -14.98 4.19
N LYS A 4 2.23 -14.65 3.40
CA LYS A 4 1.89 -13.27 3.01
C LYS A 4 1.62 -12.35 4.20
N THR A 5 0.92 -12.84 5.23
CA THR A 5 0.60 -12.06 6.42
C THR A 5 1.86 -11.77 7.23
N ILE A 6 2.77 -12.74 7.35
CA ILE A 6 4.07 -12.57 8.01
C ILE A 6 4.93 -11.57 7.24
N ALA A 7 5.01 -11.71 5.92
CA ALA A 7 5.78 -10.79 5.06
C ALA A 7 5.28 -9.34 5.19
N ILE A 8 3.96 -9.14 5.20
CA ILE A 8 3.36 -7.82 5.41
C ILE A 8 3.65 -7.29 6.81
N ALA A 9 3.52 -8.12 7.86
CA ALA A 9 3.84 -7.70 9.22
C ALA A 9 5.31 -7.27 9.37
N LEU A 10 6.24 -8.01 8.74
CA LEU A 10 7.66 -7.65 8.69
C LEU A 10 7.89 -6.35 7.91
N TYR A 11 7.20 -6.17 6.79
CA TYR A 11 7.26 -4.94 6.01
C TYR A 11 6.78 -3.74 6.82
N LEU A 12 5.64 -3.87 7.51
CA LEU A 12 5.11 -2.84 8.40
C LEU A 12 6.10 -2.51 9.52
N LEU A 13 6.73 -3.53 10.13
CA LEU A 13 7.76 -3.33 11.15
C LEU A 13 8.97 -2.55 10.59
N LEU A 14 9.45 -2.92 9.39
CA LEU A 14 10.60 -2.26 8.74
C LEU A 14 10.31 -0.79 8.44
N ILE A 15 9.15 -0.50 7.83
CA ILE A 15 8.76 0.88 7.51
C ILE A 15 8.54 1.67 8.81
N TYR A 16 8.02 1.03 9.87
CA TYR A 16 7.80 1.69 11.16
C TYR A 16 9.12 2.09 11.78
N TRP A 17 10.09 1.17 11.80
CA TRP A 17 11.44 1.45 12.25
C TRP A 17 12.08 2.59 11.43
N LEU A 18 11.93 2.58 10.10
CA LEU A 18 12.43 3.65 9.24
C LEU A 18 11.76 5.00 9.51
N SER A 19 10.47 4.99 9.87
CA SER A 19 9.72 6.20 10.22
C SER A 19 10.19 6.87 11.53
N GLN A 20 10.89 6.13 12.40
CA GLN A 20 11.52 6.71 13.59
C GLN A 20 12.71 7.60 13.20
N SER A 21 13.46 7.21 12.16
CA SER A 21 14.59 7.99 11.62
C SER A 21 14.13 9.16 10.74
N PHE A 22 13.01 9.00 10.02
CA PHE A 22 12.47 10.04 9.13
C PHE A 22 11.05 10.44 9.54
N PRO A 23 10.87 11.54 10.31
CA PRO A 23 9.56 12.00 10.78
C PRO A 23 8.54 12.22 9.65
N THR A 24 9.05 12.55 8.47
CA THR A 24 8.31 12.76 7.22
C THR A 24 7.58 11.51 6.72
N LEU A 25 7.95 10.32 7.18
CA LEU A 25 7.30 9.05 6.85
C LEU A 25 6.16 8.69 7.83
N LYS A 26 6.07 9.33 9.01
CA LYS A 26 4.97 9.13 9.96
C LYS A 26 3.57 9.35 9.34
N PRO A 27 3.38 10.31 8.42
CA PRO A 27 2.11 10.50 7.71
C PRO A 27 1.72 9.30 6.85
N LEU A 28 2.68 8.49 6.39
CA LEU A 28 2.39 7.23 5.67
C LEU A 28 1.82 6.15 6.61
N PHE A 29 2.13 6.23 7.91
CA PHE A 29 1.57 5.35 8.94
C PHE A 29 0.21 5.78 9.46
N TYR A 30 -0.36 6.87 8.93
CA TYR A 30 -1.81 7.04 9.02
C TYR A 30 -2.50 5.78 8.48
N PRO A 31 -3.77 5.52 8.83
CA PRO A 31 -4.45 4.23 8.56
C PRO A 31 -4.40 3.73 7.10
N THR A 32 -3.90 4.51 6.14
CA THR A 32 -3.65 4.19 4.74
C THR A 32 -2.77 2.96 4.53
N LEU A 33 -1.53 2.92 5.05
CA LEU A 33 -0.59 1.83 4.74
C LEU A 33 -1.02 0.51 5.38
N GLY A 34 -1.58 0.56 6.59
CA GLY A 34 -2.24 -0.58 7.22
C GLY A 34 -3.47 -1.06 6.44
N ALA A 35 -4.31 -0.15 5.95
CA ALA A 35 -5.49 -0.52 5.16
C ALA A 35 -5.13 -1.09 3.78
N PHE A 36 -4.10 -0.59 3.11
CA PHE A 36 -3.57 -1.22 1.88
C PHE A 36 -3.00 -2.61 2.14
N SER A 37 -2.25 -2.76 3.24
CA SER A 37 -1.72 -4.04 3.67
C SER A 37 -2.83 -5.07 3.88
N TYR A 38 -3.89 -4.70 4.60
CA TYR A 38 -5.06 -5.56 4.80
C TYR A 38 -5.80 -5.87 3.48
N LEU A 39 -5.97 -4.86 2.61
CA LEU A 39 -6.59 -5.03 1.30
C LEU A 39 -5.83 -6.06 0.45
N PHE A 40 -4.50 -6.03 0.46
CA PHE A 40 -3.68 -6.97 -0.29
C PHE A 40 -3.60 -8.37 0.30
N VAL A 41 -3.77 -8.53 1.63
CA VAL A 41 -3.93 -9.88 2.23
C VAL A 41 -5.27 -10.48 1.86
N SER A 42 -6.34 -9.69 1.95
CA SER A 42 -7.72 -10.17 1.82
C SER A 42 -8.14 -10.47 0.38
N ARG A 43 -7.42 -9.96 -0.62
CA ARG A 43 -7.77 -10.15 -2.03
C ARG A 43 -6.55 -10.52 -2.87
N THR A 44 -6.73 -11.47 -3.76
CA THR A 44 -5.78 -11.77 -4.84
C THR A 44 -5.96 -10.74 -5.95
N PHE A 45 -4.96 -9.87 -6.13
CA PHE A 45 -4.96 -8.89 -7.22
C PHE A 45 -4.07 -9.38 -8.36
N ALA A 46 -4.49 -9.13 -9.59
CA ALA A 46 -3.57 -9.18 -10.72
C ALA A 46 -2.54 -8.04 -10.56
N ILE A 47 -1.30 -8.28 -11.03
CA ILE A 47 -0.21 -7.28 -11.01
C ILE A 47 -0.67 -5.95 -11.64
N LYS A 48 -1.46 -6.02 -12.72
CA LYS A 48 -2.02 -4.84 -13.39
C LYS A 48 -2.91 -4.00 -12.47
N ASP A 49 -3.73 -4.63 -11.64
CA ASP A 49 -4.64 -3.93 -10.73
C ASP A 49 -3.87 -3.36 -9.53
N LEU A 50 -2.83 -4.07 -9.10
CA LEU A 50 -1.91 -3.61 -8.08
C LEU A 50 -1.19 -2.32 -8.51
N MET A 51 -0.64 -2.31 -9.73
CA MET A 51 0.00 -1.13 -10.31
C MET A 51 -0.97 0.04 -10.52
N ARG A 52 -2.21 -0.24 -10.95
CA ARG A 52 -3.28 0.78 -11.05
C ARG A 52 -3.57 1.41 -9.70
N LEU A 53 -3.54 0.62 -8.63
CA LEU A 53 -3.81 1.08 -7.28
C LEU A 53 -2.65 1.92 -6.72
N VAL A 54 -1.39 1.54 -6.99
CA VAL A 54 -0.23 2.39 -6.69
C VAL A 54 -0.32 3.73 -7.44
N ALA A 55 -0.58 3.69 -8.74
CA ALA A 55 -0.72 4.89 -9.56
C ALA A 55 -1.90 5.77 -9.11
N GLY A 56 -3.03 5.15 -8.77
CA GLY A 56 -4.21 5.83 -8.25
C GLY A 56 -3.97 6.50 -6.91
N ALA A 57 -3.27 5.83 -5.99
CA ALA A 57 -2.88 6.39 -4.69
C ALA A 57 -1.91 7.56 -4.85
N ALA A 58 -0.90 7.43 -5.73
CA ALA A 58 0.04 8.50 -6.04
C ALA A 58 -0.67 9.73 -6.63
N ALA A 59 -1.52 9.52 -7.65
CA ALA A 59 -2.29 10.59 -8.27
C ALA A 59 -3.24 11.28 -7.28
N ALA A 60 -3.91 10.51 -6.43
CA ALA A 60 -4.80 11.03 -5.40
C ALA A 60 -4.03 11.85 -4.35
N SER A 61 -2.84 11.40 -3.96
CA SER A 61 -1.99 12.18 -3.05
C SER A 61 -1.47 13.45 -3.70
N THR A 62 -1.10 13.43 -4.99
CA THR A 62 -0.70 14.65 -5.71
C THR A 62 -1.86 15.63 -5.79
N LEU A 63 -3.06 15.14 -6.13
CA LEU A 63 -4.26 15.95 -6.21
C LEU A 63 -4.61 16.58 -4.86
N GLY A 64 -4.55 15.80 -3.78
CA GLY A 64 -4.74 16.30 -2.42
C GLY A 64 -3.70 17.34 -2.01
N SER A 65 -2.43 17.10 -2.29
CA SER A 65 -1.35 18.06 -2.01
C SER A 65 -1.55 19.37 -2.76
N VAL A 66 -1.92 19.32 -4.05
CA VAL A 66 -2.12 20.52 -4.87
C VAL A 66 -3.35 21.32 -4.41
N LEU A 67 -4.47 20.65 -4.11
CA LEU A 67 -5.65 21.32 -3.60
C LEU A 67 -5.42 21.92 -2.22
N PHE A 68 -4.62 21.28 -1.37
CA PHE A 68 -4.21 21.83 -0.08
C PHE A 68 -3.42 23.14 -0.22
N LEU A 69 -2.63 23.32 -1.30
CA LEU A 69 -1.94 24.59 -1.57
C LEU A 69 -2.91 25.74 -1.87
N THR A 70 -4.10 25.46 -2.41
CA THR A 70 -5.12 26.49 -2.68
C THR A 70 -5.84 26.95 -1.41
N GLY A 71 -5.73 26.17 -0.34
CA GLY A 71 -6.25 26.49 0.98
C GLY A 71 -6.33 25.24 1.87
N SER A 72 -6.15 25.42 3.17
CA SER A 72 -6.27 24.34 4.18
C SER A 72 -7.66 24.29 4.83
N GLY A 73 -8.63 25.05 4.31
CA GLY A 73 -9.96 25.20 4.89
C GLY A 73 -10.94 24.07 4.54
N LEU A 74 -12.13 24.13 5.17
CA LEU A 74 -13.22 23.16 4.99
C LEU A 74 -13.60 22.95 3.52
N TRP A 75 -13.59 24.02 2.72
CA TRP A 75 -13.91 23.97 1.30
C TRP A 75 -12.87 23.19 0.48
N ALA A 76 -11.58 23.38 0.75
CA ALA A 76 -10.53 22.64 0.07
C ALA A 76 -10.58 21.14 0.42
N PHE A 77 -10.92 20.81 1.67
CA PHE A 77 -11.16 19.43 2.10
C PHE A 77 -12.34 18.80 1.35
N LEU A 78 -13.47 19.53 1.23
CA LEU A 78 -14.65 19.08 0.51
C LEU A 78 -14.35 18.85 -0.98
N VAL A 79 -13.70 19.83 -1.63
CA VAL A 79 -13.33 19.73 -3.05
C VAL A 79 -12.36 18.57 -3.27
N THR A 80 -11.34 18.41 -2.42
CA THR A 80 -10.42 17.27 -2.50
C THR A 80 -11.15 15.94 -2.38
N SER A 81 -12.08 15.84 -1.44
CA SER A 81 -12.89 14.64 -1.25
C SER A 81 -13.75 14.33 -2.48
N LEU A 82 -14.44 15.33 -3.02
CA LEU A 82 -15.28 15.16 -4.22
C LEU A 82 -14.44 14.78 -5.44
N CYS A 83 -13.35 15.49 -5.71
CA CYS A 83 -12.43 15.18 -6.80
C CYS A 83 -11.86 13.76 -6.67
N THR A 84 -11.49 13.35 -5.45
CA THR A 84 -10.95 12.01 -5.20
C THR A 84 -12.02 10.93 -5.40
N ILE A 85 -13.26 11.14 -4.95
CA ILE A 85 -14.38 10.22 -5.21
C ILE A 85 -14.64 10.09 -6.71
N LEU A 86 -14.66 11.22 -7.44
CA LEU A 86 -14.85 11.22 -8.88
C LEU A 86 -13.72 10.49 -9.60
N LEU A 87 -12.48 10.69 -9.16
CA LEU A 87 -11.31 9.98 -9.67
C LEU A 87 -11.43 8.46 -9.44
N ILE A 88 -11.76 8.06 -8.21
CA ILE A 88 -11.95 6.66 -7.82
C ILE A 88 -13.04 6.01 -8.68
N ARG A 89 -14.19 6.68 -8.85
CA ARG A 89 -15.31 6.18 -9.66
C ARG A 89 -14.94 6.10 -11.14
N LYS A 90 -14.34 7.15 -11.71
CA LYS A 90 -13.97 7.22 -13.13
C LYS A 90 -12.96 6.16 -13.54
N PHE A 91 -11.99 5.88 -12.67
CA PHE A 91 -10.92 4.91 -12.95
C PHE A 91 -11.19 3.53 -12.35
N HIS A 92 -12.37 3.31 -11.75
CA HIS A 92 -12.75 2.06 -11.07
C HIS A 92 -11.68 1.58 -10.08
N LEU A 93 -11.09 2.51 -9.33
CA LEU A 93 -10.04 2.22 -8.37
C LEU A 93 -10.69 1.61 -7.11
N ASN A 94 -10.74 0.27 -7.05
CA ASN A 94 -11.43 -0.50 -6.01
C ASN A 94 -10.74 -0.49 -4.63
N ALA A 95 -10.23 0.66 -4.18
CA ALA A 95 -9.49 0.77 -2.93
C ALA A 95 -9.94 2.01 -2.13
N PRO A 96 -10.78 1.81 -1.09
CA PRO A 96 -11.09 2.83 -0.09
C PRO A 96 -9.87 3.57 0.50
N PRO A 97 -8.70 2.91 0.69
CA PRO A 97 -7.51 3.57 1.20
C PRO A 97 -6.99 4.74 0.33
N ILE A 98 -7.32 4.80 -0.96
CA ILE A 98 -6.92 5.90 -1.85
C ILE A 98 -7.50 7.24 -1.37
N MET A 99 -8.73 7.22 -0.86
CA MET A 99 -9.36 8.40 -0.29
C MET A 99 -8.58 8.93 0.90
N ALA A 100 -8.19 8.03 1.81
CA ALA A 100 -7.42 8.40 2.98
C ALA A 100 -6.04 8.97 2.60
N VAL A 101 -5.42 8.49 1.52
CA VAL A 101 -4.16 9.05 1.00
C VAL A 101 -4.30 10.49 0.50
N ALA A 102 -5.39 10.80 -0.22
CA ALA A 102 -5.63 12.16 -0.72
C ALA A 102 -5.82 13.18 0.40
N LEU A 103 -6.28 12.74 1.57
CA LEU A 103 -6.59 13.60 2.71
C LEU A 103 -5.40 13.77 3.67
N ILE A 104 -4.31 13.02 3.51
CA ILE A 104 -3.10 13.14 4.35
C ILE A 104 -2.63 14.61 4.51
N PRO A 105 -2.54 15.43 3.44
CA PRO A 105 -2.09 16.83 3.58
C PRO A 105 -2.90 17.67 4.57
N PHE A 106 -4.19 17.35 4.76
CA PHE A 106 -5.06 18.08 5.68
C PHE A 106 -4.84 17.70 7.16
N PHE A 107 -4.27 16.52 7.42
CA PHE A 107 -3.98 16.02 8.77
C PHE A 107 -2.50 16.11 9.14
N SER A 108 -1.63 16.14 8.13
CA SER A 108 -0.19 16.28 8.28
C SER A 108 0.27 17.42 7.40
N GLN A 109 0.71 18.50 8.05
CA GLN A 109 1.35 19.63 7.37
C GLN A 109 2.72 19.17 6.84
N ALA A 110 2.73 18.58 5.65
CA ALA A 110 3.96 18.20 4.98
C ALA A 110 4.73 19.46 4.57
N VAL A 111 6.04 19.47 4.85
CA VAL A 111 6.93 20.62 4.56
C VAL A 111 6.95 20.95 3.06
N HIS A 112 6.79 19.94 2.21
CA HIS A 112 6.74 20.13 0.76
C HIS A 112 5.69 19.23 0.08
N TRP A 113 5.01 19.79 -0.91
CA TRP A 113 3.89 19.17 -1.64
C TRP A 113 4.24 17.85 -2.36
N TRP A 114 5.50 17.69 -2.80
CA TRP A 114 5.99 16.51 -3.52
C TRP A 114 6.39 15.34 -2.61
N VAL A 115 6.61 15.60 -1.32
CA VAL A 115 7.15 14.59 -0.40
C VAL A 115 6.13 13.49 -0.15
N LEU A 116 4.86 13.87 -0.01
CA LEU A 116 3.76 12.92 0.22
C LEU A 116 3.58 11.96 -0.98
N PRO A 117 3.44 12.43 -2.24
CA PRO A 117 3.38 11.54 -3.41
C PRO A 117 4.55 10.58 -3.52
N LEU A 118 5.77 11.07 -3.30
CA LEU A 118 6.98 10.24 -3.40
C LEU A 118 6.98 9.16 -2.30
N SER A 119 6.67 9.56 -1.07
CA SER A 119 6.57 8.70 0.10
C SER A 119 5.50 7.61 -0.06
N VAL A 120 4.32 7.99 -0.56
CA VAL A 120 3.21 7.06 -0.83
C VAL A 120 3.59 6.08 -1.93
N SER A 121 4.18 6.58 -3.02
CA SER A 121 4.57 5.75 -4.16
C SER A 121 5.65 4.75 -3.77
N ALA A 122 6.67 5.20 -3.03
CA ALA A 122 7.78 4.36 -2.58
C ALA A 122 7.31 3.28 -1.61
N SER A 123 6.48 3.64 -0.62
CA SER A 123 5.95 2.68 0.35
C SER A 123 4.99 1.67 -0.28
N LEU A 124 4.08 2.11 -1.14
CA LEU A 124 3.21 1.16 -1.84
C LEU A 124 4.00 0.26 -2.78
N SER A 125 4.96 0.79 -3.53
CA SER A 125 5.82 -0.02 -4.40
C SER A 125 6.64 -1.03 -3.60
N GLY A 126 7.16 -0.66 -2.43
CA GLY A 126 7.87 -1.58 -1.54
C GLY A 126 6.95 -2.69 -1.00
N LEU A 127 5.71 -2.35 -0.64
CA LEU A 127 4.72 -3.33 -0.18
C LEU A 127 4.37 -4.33 -1.30
N VAL A 128 4.15 -3.81 -2.52
CA VAL A 128 3.92 -4.61 -3.73
C VAL A 128 5.11 -5.53 -4.02
N ALA A 129 6.33 -4.98 -4.00
CA ALA A 129 7.54 -5.76 -4.23
C ALA A 129 7.69 -6.88 -3.20
N THR A 130 7.42 -6.59 -1.92
CA THR A 130 7.47 -7.60 -0.84
C THR A 130 6.47 -8.73 -1.09
N LEU A 131 5.25 -8.40 -1.52
CA LEU A 131 4.24 -9.40 -1.86
C LEU A 131 4.66 -10.26 -3.05
N LEU A 132 5.17 -9.64 -4.12
CA LEU A 132 5.66 -10.36 -5.30
C LEU A 132 6.83 -11.27 -4.95
N LEU A 133 7.78 -10.79 -4.14
CA LEU A 133 8.91 -11.60 -3.68
C LEU A 133 8.42 -12.81 -2.86
N THR A 134 7.41 -12.58 -2.02
CA THR A 134 6.80 -13.65 -1.22
C THR A 134 6.12 -14.69 -2.10
N GLU A 135 5.42 -14.28 -3.16
CA GLU A 135 4.82 -15.22 -4.11
C GLU A 135 5.87 -16.01 -4.88
N LEU A 136 6.94 -15.35 -5.34
CA LEU A 136 8.05 -16.01 -6.04
C LEU A 136 8.78 -17.02 -5.14
N LEU A 137 9.05 -16.67 -3.89
CA LEU A 137 9.73 -17.53 -2.92
C LEU A 137 8.82 -18.64 -2.36
N ALA A 138 7.51 -18.41 -2.30
CA ALA A 138 6.57 -19.42 -1.83
C ALA A 138 6.44 -20.60 -2.81
N GLN A 139 6.63 -20.40 -4.11
CA GLN A 139 6.56 -21.47 -5.11
C GLN A 139 7.58 -22.61 -4.88
N PRO A 140 8.90 -22.35 -4.76
CA PRO A 140 9.89 -23.40 -4.53
C PRO A 140 9.73 -24.07 -3.16
N ILE A 141 9.38 -23.31 -2.12
CA ILE A 141 9.15 -23.84 -0.77
C ILE A 141 7.96 -24.80 -0.75
N ARG A 142 6.86 -24.43 -1.43
CA ARG A 142 5.68 -25.28 -1.53
C ARG A 142 5.96 -26.55 -2.33
N MET A 143 6.77 -26.46 -3.38
CA MET A 143 7.20 -27.61 -4.18
C MET A 143 8.11 -28.57 -3.38
N LEU A 144 9.03 -28.03 -2.57
CA LEU A 144 9.89 -28.82 -1.66
C LEU A 144 9.10 -29.51 -0.55
N LEU A 145 8.11 -28.81 0.04
CA LEU A 145 7.23 -29.39 1.06
C LEU A 145 6.38 -30.53 0.50
N LEU A 146 5.87 -30.40 -0.73
CA LEU A 146 5.13 -31.47 -1.39
C LEU A 146 6.04 -32.67 -1.70
N ARG A 147 7.27 -32.41 -2.19
CA ARG A 147 8.26 -33.44 -2.47
C ARG A 147 8.69 -34.21 -1.21
N SER A 148 8.85 -33.51 -0.07
CA SER A 148 9.12 -34.15 1.22
C SER A 148 7.96 -35.02 1.71
N LYS A 149 6.71 -34.57 1.47
CA LYS A 149 5.51 -35.32 1.86
C LYS A 149 5.27 -36.58 1.03
N ASP A 150 5.61 -36.56 -0.27
CA ASP A 150 5.60 -37.76 -1.11
C ASP A 150 6.70 -38.73 -0.72
N ASN A 151 7.91 -38.23 -0.44
CA ASN A 151 9.02 -39.08 -0.03
C ASN A 151 8.79 -39.78 1.32
N ALA A 152 7.95 -39.20 2.18
CA ALA A 152 7.52 -39.81 3.45
C ALA A 152 6.40 -40.87 3.30
N ARG A 153 5.76 -40.97 2.12
CA ARG A 153 4.67 -41.94 1.86
C ARG A 153 5.11 -43.21 1.14
N THR A 154 6.32 -43.24 0.59
CA THR A 154 6.98 -44.47 0.11
C THR A 154 8.00 -44.93 1.14
N PRO A 155 7.62 -45.77 2.13
CA PRO A 155 8.62 -46.55 2.85
C PRO A 155 9.23 -47.52 1.84
N ALA A 156 10.58 -47.51 1.76
CA ALA A 156 11.35 -48.45 0.98
C ALA A 156 10.91 -49.89 1.33
N GLN A 157 10.49 -50.64 0.31
CA GLN A 157 10.34 -52.09 0.37
C GLN A 157 11.70 -52.76 0.32
#